data_AF-R5UBD9-F1
#
_entry.id   AF-R5UBD9-F1
#
_cell.length_a   1.000
_cell.length_b   1.000
_cell.length_c   1.000
_cell.angle_alpha   90.00
_cell.angle_beta   90.00
_cell.angle_gamma   90.00
#
_symmetry.space_group_name_H-M   'P 1'
#
loop_
_entity.id
_entity.type
_entity.pdbx_description
1 polymer ?
#
loop_
_entity_poly.entity_id
_entity_poly.type
_entity_poly.pdbx_seq_one_letter_code
_entity_poly.pdbx_strand_id
1 'polypeptide(L)'
;MIDKKLIPVKGLKKEPFSGSHFGMRYYFCADDTKENFLVFVYPEPWSFEKTPDEQKTQNTFPITEDGMDAAISWLLEQYDARRDFWNSVSKNTMHLVNQTS
;
A
#
# COMPACT_ATOMS: atom_id res chain seq x y z
N MET A 1 -3.24 -8.73 -9.49
CA MET A 1 -2.03 -9.29 -8.86
C MET A 1 -1.09 -8.13 -8.55
N ILE A 2 -0.64 -8.00 -7.31
CA ILE A 2 0.46 -7.10 -6.96
C ILE A 2 1.74 -7.83 -7.35
N ASP A 3 2.47 -7.28 -8.32
CA ASP A 3 3.63 -7.97 -8.88
C ASP A 3 4.92 -7.41 -8.28
N LYS A 4 5.69 -8.25 -7.58
CA LYS A 4 6.96 -7.84 -6.96
C LYS A 4 7.96 -7.31 -7.98
N LYS A 5 7.87 -7.71 -9.26
CA LYS A 5 8.78 -7.25 -10.31
C LYS A 5 8.58 -5.77 -10.64
N LEU A 6 7.41 -5.20 -10.34
CA LEU A 6 7.14 -3.79 -10.55
C LEU A 6 7.73 -2.90 -9.45
N ILE A 7 8.09 -3.48 -8.30
CA ILE A 7 8.59 -2.72 -7.15
C ILE A 7 10.12 -2.82 -7.14
N PRO A 8 10.83 -1.71 -7.34
CA PRO A 8 12.28 -1.70 -7.39
C PRO A 8 12.87 -1.78 -5.97
N VAL A 9 13.08 -2.99 -5.44
CA VAL A 9 13.66 -3.23 -4.09
C VAL A 9 14.95 -2.45 -3.86
N LYS A 10 15.85 -2.43 -4.85
CA LYS A 10 17.11 -1.67 -4.79
C LYS A 10 16.89 -0.15 -4.86
N GLY A 11 15.80 0.28 -5.51
CA GLY A 11 15.39 1.67 -5.64
C GLY A 11 14.79 2.23 -4.35
N LEU A 12 14.18 1.38 -3.50
CA LEU A 12 13.57 1.80 -2.22
C LEU A 12 14.53 2.53 -1.30
N LYS A 13 15.84 2.23 -1.36
CA LYS A 13 16.90 2.92 -0.60
C LYS A 13 17.15 4.36 -1.05
N LYS A 14 16.69 4.71 -2.25
CA LYS A 14 16.84 6.05 -2.85
C LYS A 14 15.52 6.80 -2.83
N GLU A 15 14.44 6.16 -3.26
CA GLU A 15 13.15 6.78 -3.42
C GLU A 15 12.04 5.86 -2.90
N PRO A 16 11.06 6.41 -2.15
CA PRO A 16 9.89 5.65 -1.74
C PRO A 16 9.06 5.28 -2.97
N PHE A 17 8.35 4.15 -2.89
CA PHE A 17 7.52 3.63 -3.96
C PHE A 17 6.06 3.55 -3.52
N SER A 18 5.15 4.12 -4.31
CA SER A 18 3.71 4.02 -4.04
C SER A 18 2.99 3.32 -5.18
N GLY A 19 2.01 2.49 -4.85
CA GLY A 19 1.12 1.89 -5.85
C GLY A 19 -0.30 1.70 -5.32
N SER A 20 -1.17 1.27 -6.22
CA SER A 20 -2.59 1.06 -5.93
C SER A 20 -3.04 -0.31 -6.44
N HIS A 21 -3.93 -0.96 -5.69
CA HIS A 21 -4.56 -2.23 -6.02
C HIS A 21 -6.04 -2.21 -5.66
N PHE A 22 -6.93 -2.13 -6.66
CA PHE A 22 -8.38 -2.23 -6.48
C PHE A 22 -8.94 -1.46 -5.25
N GLY A 23 -8.62 -0.16 -5.14
CA GLY A 23 -9.07 0.72 -4.04
C GLY A 23 -8.21 0.69 -2.78
N MET A 24 -7.25 -0.24 -2.68
CA MET A 24 -6.21 -0.25 -1.64
C MET A 24 -4.96 0.47 -2.17
N ARG A 25 -4.47 1.50 -1.49
CA ARG A 25 -3.15 2.07 -1.76
C ARG A 25 -2.11 1.43 -0.87
N TYR A 26 -0.92 1.29 -1.41
CA TYR A 26 0.25 0.85 -0.67
C TYR A 26 1.44 1.78 -0.90
N TYR A 27 2.24 1.98 0.14
CA TYR A 27 3.39 2.87 0.14
C TYR A 27 4.58 2.20 0.79
N PHE A 28 5.68 2.12 0.06
CA PHE A 28 6.95 1.54 0.46
C PHE A 28 7.94 2.67 0.71
N CYS A 29 8.56 2.70 1.88
CA CYS A 29 9.60 3.66 2.21
C CYS A 29 10.78 2.92 2.85
N ALA A 30 12.02 3.28 2.53
CA ALA A 30 13.14 2.78 3.31
C ALA A 30 13.15 3.42 4.71
N ASP A 31 13.57 2.62 5.68
CA ASP A 31 13.89 3.08 7.02
C ASP A 31 15.19 3.91 7.02
N ASP A 32 15.47 4.64 8.11
CA ASP A 32 16.67 5.46 8.28
C ASP A 32 17.95 4.63 8.10
N THR A 33 17.92 3.38 8.58
CA THR A 33 19.01 2.41 8.47
C THR A 33 19.24 1.93 7.02
N LYS A 34 18.27 2.09 6.12
CA LYS A 34 18.26 1.49 4.76
C LYS A 34 18.52 -0.02 4.74
N GLU A 35 18.28 -0.68 5.85
CA GLU A 35 18.30 -2.14 5.99
C GLU A 35 16.89 -2.68 5.78
N ASN A 36 15.88 -1.94 6.24
CA ASN A 36 14.48 -2.33 6.18
C ASN A 36 13.66 -1.30 5.38
N PHE A 37 12.52 -1.73 4.86
CA PHE A 37 11.51 -0.89 4.27
C PHE A 37 10.17 -1.07 4.97
N LEU A 38 9.46 0.04 5.15
CA LEU A 38 8.13 0.09 5.72
C LEU A 38 7.11 0.08 4.58
N VAL A 39 6.11 -0.77 4.71
CA VAL A 39 4.97 -0.88 3.80
C VAL A 39 3.73 -0.43 4.53
N PHE A 40 3.10 0.61 4.03
CA PHE A 40 1.83 1.13 4.55
C PHE A 40 0.72 0.74 3.58
N VAL A 41 -0.43 0.32 4.09
CA VAL A 41 -1.68 0.16 3.33
C VAL A 41 -2.76 1.06 3.90
N TYR A 42 -3.52 1.69 3.01
CA TYR A 42 -4.62 2.58 3.38
C TYR A 42 -5.66 2.70 2.25
N PRO A 43 -6.92 3.01 2.58
CA PRO A 43 -7.99 3.19 1.59
C PRO A 43 -7.88 4.50 0.82
N GLU A 44 -8.21 4.44 -0.47
CA GLU A 44 -8.65 5.62 -1.21
C GLU A 44 -10.02 6.11 -0.73
N PRO A 45 -10.47 7.34 -1.06
CA PRO A 45 -9.76 8.46 -1.67
C PRO A 45 -8.97 9.31 -0.66
N TRP A 46 -8.89 8.88 0.60
CA TRP A 46 -8.25 9.66 1.66
C TRP A 46 -6.72 9.63 1.51
N SER A 47 -6.10 10.83 1.43
CA SER A 47 -4.64 10.96 1.53
C SER A 47 -4.16 10.42 2.88
N PHE A 48 -2.91 9.97 2.95
CA PHE A 48 -2.30 9.45 4.18
C PHE A 48 -2.55 10.36 5.40
N GLU A 49 -2.59 11.67 5.23
CA GLU A 49 -2.87 12.64 6.30
C GLU A 49 -4.32 12.66 6.82
N LYS A 50 -5.28 12.18 6.01
CA LYS A 50 -6.72 12.18 6.33
C LYS A 50 -7.22 10.83 6.85
N THR A 51 -6.53 9.75 6.54
CA THR A 51 -6.85 8.42 7.07
C THR A 51 -6.38 8.36 8.53
N PRO A 52 -7.23 7.99 9.49
CA PRO A 52 -6.78 7.78 10.87
C PRO A 52 -5.82 6.59 10.91
N ASP A 53 -4.80 6.66 11.78
CA ASP A 53 -3.77 5.63 11.86
C ASP A 53 -4.33 4.24 12.24
N GLU A 54 -5.51 4.19 12.87
CA GLU A 54 -6.25 2.94 13.11
C GLU A 54 -6.70 2.23 11.81
N GLN A 55 -6.92 2.98 10.74
CA GLN A 55 -7.28 2.43 9.42
C GLN A 55 -6.07 2.21 8.52
N LYS A 56 -4.91 2.77 8.88
CA LYS A 56 -3.64 2.48 8.20
C LYS A 56 -3.06 1.23 8.83
N THR A 57 -2.62 0.32 7.98
CA THR A 57 -1.82 -0.80 8.48
C THR A 57 -0.43 -0.62 7.92
N GLN A 58 0.58 -0.67 8.79
CA GLN A 58 1.97 -0.60 8.38
C GLN A 58 2.69 -1.86 8.83
N ASN A 59 3.68 -2.27 8.06
CA ASN A 59 4.54 -3.38 8.42
C ASN A 59 5.95 -3.14 7.89
N THR A 60 6.95 -3.70 8.55
CA THR A 60 8.36 -3.45 8.24
C THR A 60 9.00 -4.75 7.82
N PHE A 61 9.69 -4.72 6.68
CA PHE A 61 10.35 -5.88 6.10
C PHE A 61 11.81 -5.54 5.74
N PRO A 62 12.72 -6.52 5.76
CA PRO A 62 14.10 -6.29 5.33
C PRO A 62 14.18 -6.03 3.82
N ILE A 63 15.05 -5.13 3.35
CA ILE A 63 15.31 -4.85 1.92
C ILE A 63 16.11 -6.02 1.31
N THR A 64 15.45 -7.17 1.20
CA THR A 64 15.94 -8.42 0.63
C THR A 64 14.86 -9.00 -0.30
N GLU A 65 15.23 -9.96 -1.14
CA GLU A 65 14.26 -10.64 -2.01
C GLU A 65 13.20 -11.41 -1.20
N ASP A 66 13.59 -11.96 -0.05
CA ASP A 66 12.71 -12.66 0.88
C ASP A 66 11.73 -11.69 1.57
N GLY A 67 12.25 -10.56 2.08
CA GLY A 67 11.40 -9.52 2.67
C GLY A 67 10.43 -8.91 1.66
N MET A 68 10.81 -8.87 0.39
CA MET A 68 9.92 -8.47 -0.71
C MET A 68 8.78 -9.47 -0.93
N ASP A 69 9.08 -10.77 -0.89
CA ASP A 69 8.06 -11.82 -1.01
C ASP A 69 7.08 -11.76 0.15
N ALA A 70 7.60 -11.62 1.38
CA ALA A 70 6.81 -11.42 2.59
C ALA A 70 5.94 -10.15 2.52
N ALA A 71 6.48 -9.04 2.01
CA ALA A 71 5.72 -7.82 1.82
C ALA A 71 4.57 -7.98 0.82
N ILE A 72 4.80 -8.69 -0.31
CA ILE A 72 3.72 -8.97 -1.26
C ILE A 72 2.67 -9.90 -0.67
N SER A 73 3.08 -10.97 0.01
CA SER A 73 2.14 -11.86 0.71
C SER A 73 1.29 -11.05 1.68
N TRP A 74 1.94 -10.21 2.51
CA TRP A 74 1.24 -9.37 3.47
C TRP A 74 0.27 -8.40 2.80
N LEU A 75 0.64 -7.74 1.70
CA LEU A 75 -0.27 -6.88 0.94
C LEU A 75 -1.48 -7.65 0.42
N LEU A 76 -1.28 -8.86 -0.09
CA LEU A 76 -2.36 -9.71 -0.57
C LEU A 76 -3.25 -10.16 0.59
N GLU A 77 -2.68 -10.49 1.75
CA GLU A 77 -3.42 -10.83 2.97
C GLU A 77 -4.24 -9.63 3.48
N GLN A 78 -3.67 -8.41 3.49
CA GLN A 78 -4.42 -7.20 3.83
C GLN A 78 -5.56 -6.94 2.84
N TYR A 79 -5.31 -7.19 1.56
CA TYR A 79 -6.34 -7.10 0.53
C TYR A 79 -7.43 -8.15 0.72
N ASP A 80 -7.07 -9.40 0.99
CA ASP A 80 -8.03 -10.50 1.12
C ASP A 80 -8.86 -10.38 2.41
N ALA A 81 -8.21 -10.06 3.53
CA ALA A 81 -8.86 -9.83 4.83
C ALA A 81 -9.91 -8.71 4.79
N ARG A 82 -9.74 -7.72 3.91
CA ARG A 82 -10.65 -6.58 3.75
C ARG A 82 -11.13 -6.43 2.30
N ARG A 83 -11.26 -7.55 1.57
CA ARG A 83 -11.52 -7.56 0.12
C ARG A 83 -12.80 -6.82 -0.25
N ASP A 84 -13.88 -7.05 0.48
CA ASP A 84 -15.15 -6.38 0.27
C ASP A 84 -15.05 -4.87 0.50
N PHE A 85 -14.32 -4.47 1.54
CA PHE A 85 -14.08 -3.06 1.85
C PHE A 85 -13.29 -2.38 0.73
N TRP A 86 -12.16 -2.95 0.28
CA TRP A 86 -11.36 -2.37 -0.80
C TRP A 86 -12.12 -2.31 -2.12
N ASN A 87 -12.88 -3.36 -2.48
CA ASN A 87 -13.71 -3.35 -3.68
C ASN A 87 -14.83 -2.30 -3.59
N SER A 88 -15.43 -2.12 -2.43
CA SER A 88 -16.41 -1.07 -2.18
C SER A 88 -15.77 0.31 -2.33
N VAL A 89 -14.61 0.56 -1.70
CA VAL A 89 -13.83 1.80 -1.81
C VAL A 89 -13.49 2.12 -3.27
N SER A 90 -13.00 1.14 -4.03
CA SER A 90 -12.68 1.28 -5.45
C SER A 90 -13.90 1.72 -6.27
N LYS A 91 -15.06 1.10 -6.02
CA LYS A 91 -16.33 1.43 -6.70
C LYS A 91 -16.90 2.78 -6.25
N ASN A 92 -16.69 3.16 -5.00
CA ASN A 92 -17.23 4.40 -4.41
C ASN A 92 -16.41 5.64 -4.83
N THR A 93 -15.12 5.48 -5.11
CA THR A 93 -14.28 6.55 -5.69
C THR A 93 -14.83 7.09 -7.01
N MET A 94 -15.57 6.30 -7.81
CA MET A 94 -16.26 6.79 -9.02
C MET A 94 -17.57 7.56 -8.74
N HIS A 95 -18.16 7.45 -7.55
CA HIS A 95 -19.39 8.19 -7.20
C HIS A 95 -19.12 9.55 -6.57
N LEU A 96 -17.96 9.76 -5.94
CA LEU A 96 -17.61 11.04 -5.30
C LEU A 96 -17.17 12.13 -6.29
N VAL A 97 -16.74 11.78 -7.52
CA VAL A 97 -16.34 12.77 -8.55
C VAL A 97 -17.51 13.47 -9.24
N ASN A 98 -18.77 13.05 -9.01
CA ASN A 98 -19.95 13.64 -9.65
C ASN A 98 -20.86 14.45 -8.70
N GLN A 99 -20.38 14.82 -7.51
CA GLN A 99 -21.10 15.74 -6.61
C GLN A 99 -20.28 16.99 -6.30
N THR A 100 -19.77 17.64 -7.33
CA THR A 100 -19.57 19.10 -7.31
C THR A 100 -20.60 19.71 -8.25
N SER A 101 -21.45 20.54 -7.65
CA SER A 101 -22.65 21.19 -8.20
C SER A 101 -22.46 21.92 -9.52
#